data_AF-M5G4E8-F1
#
_entry.id   AF-M5G4E8-F1
#
_cell.length_a   1.000
_cell.length_b   1.000
_cell.length_c   1.000
_cell.angle_alpha   90.00
_cell.angle_beta   90.00
_cell.angle_gamma   90.00
#
_symmetry.space_group_name_H-M   'P 1'
#
loop_
_entity.id
_entity.type
_entity.pdbx_description
1 polymer ?
#
loop_
_entity_poly.entity_id
_entity_poly.type
_entity_poly.pdbx_seq_one_letter_code
_entity_poly.pdbx_strand_id
1 'polypeptide(L)'
;MSLPYPNPLAGYENAEPLPDTINPDGKSLYNPPGPKSKTYDQFPTQFKPGKNGFDFHIYYIQTDEEETKFARALHERIRREFPEIRIYRFWDRPVGPHPVAMFEANTFSPHQTGALFSWLAVNRGPCSVLIHPNTDDPYKDHTELATWMGRVWPLRTEMLRPRTAAVAASAPSTAVSA
;
A
#
# COMPACT_ATOMS: atom_id res chain seq x y z
N MET A 1 -2.78 -23.79 -19.08
CA MET A 1 -2.60 -23.51 -17.64
C MET A 1 -3.21 -22.15 -17.37
N SER A 2 -4.21 -22.00 -16.49
CA SER A 2 -4.69 -20.66 -16.12
C SER A 2 -3.65 -20.01 -15.22
N LEU A 3 -3.26 -18.77 -15.53
CA LEU A 3 -2.44 -17.98 -14.63
C LEU A 3 -3.23 -17.73 -13.33
N PRO A 4 -2.58 -17.64 -12.15
CA PRO A 4 -3.25 -17.34 -10.88
C PRO A 4 -3.76 -15.88 -10.80
N TYR A 5 -3.47 -15.06 -11.81
CA TYR A 5 -3.82 -13.65 -11.89
C TYR A 5 -4.87 -13.40 -12.99
N PRO A 6 -5.78 -12.43 -12.81
CA PRO A 6 -6.67 -11.99 -13.87
C PRO A 6 -5.88 -11.52 -15.10
N ASN A 7 -6.44 -11.75 -16.30
CA ASN A 7 -5.86 -11.23 -17.54
C ASN A 7 -5.84 -9.68 -17.50
N PRO A 8 -4.67 -9.02 -17.63
CA PRO A 8 -4.61 -7.55 -17.66
C PRO A 8 -5.36 -6.92 -18.83
N LEU A 9 -5.61 -7.68 -19.90
CA LEU A 9 -6.39 -7.24 -21.06
C LEU A 9 -7.89 -7.54 -20.93
N ALA A 10 -8.36 -7.95 -19.75
CA ALA A 10 -9.79 -8.14 -19.50
C ALA A 10 -10.56 -6.84 -19.78
N GLY A 11 -11.60 -6.93 -20.62
CA GLY A 11 -12.37 -5.78 -21.12
C GLY A 11 -11.86 -5.18 -22.44
N TYR A 12 -10.76 -5.68 -22.99
CA TYR A 12 -10.19 -5.28 -24.28
C TYR A 12 -10.07 -6.45 -25.26
N GLU A 13 -10.81 -7.55 -25.04
CA GLU A 13 -10.69 -8.79 -25.82
C GLU A 13 -10.96 -8.60 -27.32
N ASN A 14 -11.78 -7.61 -27.67
CA ASN A 14 -12.15 -7.28 -29.04
C ASN A 14 -11.62 -5.90 -29.48
N ALA A 15 -10.65 -5.33 -28.76
CA ALA A 15 -10.05 -4.07 -29.14
C ALA A 15 -9.13 -4.24 -30.36
N GLU A 16 -9.11 -3.23 -31.24
CA GLU A 16 -8.16 -3.19 -32.34
C GLU A 16 -6.71 -3.17 -31.82
N PRO A 17 -5.75 -3.80 -32.52
CA PRO A 17 -4.35 -3.74 -32.16
C PRO A 17 -3.83 -2.30 -32.07
N LEU A 18 -3.02 -2.02 -31.04
CA LEU A 18 -2.34 -0.72 -30.92
C LEU A 18 -1.20 -0.61 -31.94
N PRO A 19 -0.89 0.61 -32.45
CA PRO A 19 0.21 0.82 -33.37
C PRO A 19 1.57 0.81 -32.64
N ASP A 20 2.61 0.33 -33.31
CA ASP A 20 4.01 0.38 -32.83
C ASP A 20 4.76 1.65 -33.27
N THR A 21 4.03 2.72 -33.60
CA THR A 21 4.63 3.98 -34.07
C THR A 21 5.35 4.69 -32.94
N ILE A 22 6.60 5.12 -33.16
CA ILE A 22 7.42 5.84 -32.18
C ILE A 22 7.21 7.36 -32.33
N ASN A 23 6.99 8.04 -31.21
CA ASN A 23 6.84 9.50 -31.13
C ASN A 23 8.15 10.24 -31.46
N PRO A 24 8.12 11.57 -31.70
CA PRO A 24 9.31 12.35 -32.05
C PRO A 24 10.45 12.35 -31.03
N ASP A 25 10.19 11.95 -29.77
CA ASP A 25 11.24 11.75 -28.75
C ASP A 25 12.12 10.51 -29.01
N GLY A 26 11.77 9.68 -30.00
CA GLY A 26 12.51 8.49 -30.40
C GLY A 26 12.39 7.32 -29.44
N LYS A 27 11.55 7.41 -28.40
CA LYS A 27 11.46 6.42 -27.30
C LYS A 27 10.04 6.00 -26.96
N SER A 28 9.09 6.93 -26.90
CA SER A 28 7.72 6.64 -26.48
C SER A 28 6.86 6.18 -27.65
N LEU A 29 5.90 5.29 -27.37
CA LEU A 29 4.93 4.81 -28.36
C LEU A 29 3.78 5.82 -28.52
N TYR A 30 3.29 5.96 -29.75
CA TYR A 30 2.07 6.68 -30.03
C TYR A 30 0.88 5.88 -29.49
N ASN A 31 0.19 6.44 -28.50
CA ASN A 31 -1.09 5.92 -28.03
C ASN A 31 -2.22 6.73 -28.68
N PRO A 32 -3.18 6.09 -29.37
CA PRO A 32 -4.37 6.77 -29.88
C PRO A 32 -5.10 7.54 -28.77
N PRO A 33 -5.56 8.78 -29.01
CA PRO A 33 -6.32 9.53 -28.03
C PRO A 33 -7.57 8.79 -27.56
N GLY A 34 -7.85 8.84 -26.26
CA GLY A 34 -9.00 8.21 -25.64
C GLY A 34 -9.46 8.96 -24.38
N PRO A 35 -10.59 8.55 -23.78
CA PRO A 35 -11.02 9.12 -22.51
C PRO A 35 -9.97 8.87 -21.43
N LYS A 36 -9.88 9.77 -20.45
CA LYS A 36 -9.05 9.53 -19.26
C LYS A 36 -9.52 8.27 -18.55
N SER A 37 -8.57 7.54 -17.96
CA SER A 37 -8.90 6.45 -17.05
C SER A 37 -9.74 6.99 -15.90
N LYS A 38 -10.81 6.26 -15.55
CA LYS A 38 -11.62 6.56 -14.36
C LYS A 38 -10.79 6.54 -13.07
N THR A 39 -9.62 5.89 -13.08
CA THR A 39 -8.71 5.80 -11.93
C THR A 39 -8.16 7.16 -11.48
N TYR A 40 -8.23 8.20 -12.31
CA TYR A 40 -7.90 9.55 -11.87
C TYR A 40 -8.86 10.05 -10.78
N ASP A 41 -10.14 9.66 -10.86
CA ASP A 41 -11.20 10.20 -10.01
C ASP A 41 -11.62 9.22 -8.90
N GLN A 42 -11.46 7.91 -9.12
CA GLN A 42 -11.88 6.87 -8.18
C GLN A 42 -10.86 5.73 -8.10
N PHE A 43 -10.72 5.11 -6.93
CA PHE A 43 -9.90 3.90 -6.83
C PHE A 43 -10.48 2.74 -7.67
N PRO A 44 -9.64 1.74 -8.02
CA PRO A 44 -10.11 0.50 -8.62
C PRO A 44 -11.25 -0.19 -7.83
N THR A 45 -11.99 -1.09 -8.47
CA THR A 45 -13.21 -1.70 -7.89
C THR A 45 -12.96 -2.59 -6.66
N GLN A 46 -11.71 -2.96 -6.39
CA GLN A 46 -11.31 -3.73 -5.21
C GLN A 46 -11.38 -2.91 -3.91
N PHE A 47 -11.53 -1.59 -4.00
CA PHE A 47 -11.58 -0.68 -2.86
C PHE A 47 -13.02 -0.48 -2.38
N LYS A 48 -13.20 -0.38 -1.07
CA LYS A 48 -14.52 -0.15 -0.47
C LYS A 48 -14.87 1.34 -0.42
N PRO A 49 -16.01 1.76 -0.98
CA PRO A 49 -16.50 3.13 -0.82
C PRO A 49 -16.64 3.51 0.65
N GLY A 50 -16.20 4.72 1.02
CA GLY A 50 -16.30 5.25 2.39
C GLY A 50 -15.22 4.76 3.37
N LYS A 51 -14.28 3.91 2.94
CA LYS A 51 -13.06 3.59 3.68
C LYS A 51 -11.85 4.33 3.10
N ASN A 52 -10.78 4.43 3.88
CA ASN A 52 -9.47 4.84 3.38
C ASN A 52 -9.02 3.88 2.29
N GLY A 53 -8.44 4.42 1.22
CA GLY A 53 -7.92 3.66 0.10
C GLY A 53 -6.52 3.14 0.38
N PHE A 54 -5.59 4.00 0.79
CA PHE A 54 -4.21 3.62 1.10
C PHE A 54 -3.77 4.17 2.45
N ASP A 55 -2.94 3.37 3.13
CA ASP A 55 -2.25 3.77 4.34
C ASP A 55 -0.76 3.88 4.08
N PHE A 56 -0.19 4.95 4.63
CA PHE A 56 1.24 5.24 4.64
C PHE A 56 1.72 5.13 6.07
N HIS A 57 2.53 4.12 6.37
CA HIS A 57 3.19 3.97 7.67
C HIS A 57 4.63 4.44 7.55
N ILE A 58 4.91 5.61 8.14
CA ILE A 58 6.21 6.25 8.12
C ILE A 58 6.98 5.79 9.35
N TYR A 59 8.01 4.97 9.14
CA TYR A 59 8.83 4.37 10.19
C TYR A 59 10.08 5.16 10.47
N TYR A 60 10.52 5.07 11.71
CA TYR A 60 11.82 5.56 12.16
C TYR A 60 12.37 4.65 13.27
N ILE A 61 13.69 4.66 13.46
CA ILE A 61 14.33 3.94 14.56
C ILE A 61 14.20 4.78 15.84
N GLN A 62 13.35 4.36 16.78
CA GLN A 62 13.07 5.14 18.00
C GLN A 62 14.25 5.31 18.97
N THR A 63 15.31 4.50 18.82
CA THR A 63 16.54 4.62 19.59
C THR A 63 17.57 5.54 18.93
N ASP A 64 17.31 5.99 17.71
CA ASP A 64 18.12 7.01 17.02
C ASP A 64 17.48 8.38 17.28
N GLU A 65 18.18 9.23 18.03
CA GLU A 65 17.68 10.54 18.45
C GLU A 65 17.48 11.49 17.26
N GLU A 66 18.39 11.48 16.28
CA GLU A 66 18.32 12.35 15.11
C GLU A 66 17.22 11.88 14.15
N GLU A 67 17.09 10.57 13.92
CA GLU A 67 15.98 10.03 13.12
C GLU A 67 14.64 10.30 13.79
N THR A 68 14.54 10.16 15.12
CA THR A 68 13.33 10.46 15.87
C THR A 68 12.96 11.94 15.79
N LYS A 69 13.93 12.84 15.94
CA LYS A 69 13.73 14.29 15.79
C LYS A 69 13.27 14.65 14.39
N PHE A 70 13.88 14.06 13.36
CA PHE A 70 13.46 14.23 11.98
C PHE A 70 12.02 13.73 11.77
N ALA A 71 11.69 12.53 12.24
CA ALA A 71 10.37 11.94 12.11
C ALA A 71 9.27 12.79 12.78
N ARG A 72 9.56 13.41 13.93
CA ARG A 72 8.63 14.36 14.56
C ARG A 72 8.41 15.62 13.72
N ALA A 73 9.49 16.20 13.18
CA ALA A 73 9.38 17.35 12.29
C ALA A 73 8.63 17.00 10.99
N LEU A 74 8.87 15.81 10.44
CA LEU A 74 8.16 15.30 9.27
C LEU A 74 6.67 15.10 9.56
N HIS A 75 6.33 14.50 10.71
CA HIS A 75 4.93 14.36 11.16
C HIS A 75 4.20 15.70 11.23
N GLU A 76 4.84 16.71 11.83
CA GLU A 76 4.30 18.07 11.86
C GLU A 76 4.16 18.66 10.45
N ARG A 77 5.19 18.52 9.61
CA ARG A 77 5.18 19.07 8.25
C ARG A 77 4.05 18.49 7.42
N ILE A 78 3.84 17.18 7.44
CA ILE A 78 2.74 16.54 6.71
C ILE A 78 1.40 17.07 7.20
N ARG A 79 1.21 17.29 8.52
CA ARG A 79 -0.02 17.87 9.07
C ARG A 79 -0.27 19.32 8.64
N ARG A 80 0.79 20.09 8.35
CA ARG A 80 0.68 21.47 7.85
C ARG A 80 0.41 21.52 6.35
N GLU A 81 1.05 20.62 5.59
CA GLU A 81 0.95 20.58 4.12
C GLU A 81 -0.33 19.91 3.63
N PHE A 82 -0.78 18.89 4.36
CA PHE A 82 -1.94 18.07 4.01
C PHE A 82 -2.94 18.03 5.18
N PRO A 83 -3.49 19.17 5.61
CA PRO A 83 -4.43 19.22 6.73
C PRO A 83 -5.72 18.40 6.48
N GLU A 84 -6.02 18.09 5.21
CA GLU A 84 -7.14 17.25 4.77
C GLU A 84 -6.86 15.74 4.85
N ILE A 85 -5.60 15.32 4.98
CA ILE A 85 -5.22 13.91 5.13
C ILE A 85 -5.41 13.49 6.59
N ARG A 86 -5.97 12.30 6.79
CA ARG A 86 -6.14 11.74 8.13
C ARG A 86 -4.79 11.24 8.64
N ILE A 87 -4.17 11.98 9.54
CA ILE A 87 -2.88 11.66 10.13
C ILE A 87 -3.07 11.25 11.59
N TYR A 88 -2.49 10.11 11.96
CA TYR A 88 -2.62 9.52 13.28
C TYR A 88 -1.52 9.99 14.24
N ARG A 89 -1.62 9.55 15.50
CA ARG A 89 -0.64 9.88 16.53
C ARG A 89 0.74 9.31 16.19
N PHE A 90 1.75 9.96 16.73
CA PHE A 90 3.14 9.54 16.64
C PHE A 90 3.42 8.42 17.65
N TRP A 91 3.70 7.21 17.19
CA TRP A 91 4.03 6.08 18.06
C TRP A 91 5.53 5.96 18.24
N ASP A 92 5.98 5.92 19.49
CA ASP A 92 7.37 5.77 19.92
C ASP A 92 7.80 4.31 20.15
N ARG A 93 6.97 3.36 19.71
CA ARG A 93 7.16 1.94 19.91
C ARG A 93 6.48 1.11 18.80
N PRO A 94 6.84 -0.17 18.65
CA PRO A 94 6.11 -1.09 17.77
C PRO A 94 4.62 -1.21 18.15
N VAL A 95 3.73 -1.23 17.16
CA VAL A 95 2.28 -1.38 17.33
C VAL A 95 1.74 -2.30 16.23
N GLY A 96 0.84 -3.24 16.56
CA GLY A 96 0.23 -4.14 15.56
C GLY A 96 1.28 -4.90 14.72
N PRO A 97 1.18 -4.95 13.38
CA PRO A 97 2.13 -5.65 12.53
C PRO A 97 3.48 -4.91 12.38
N HIS A 98 3.57 -3.66 12.86
CA HIS A 98 4.68 -2.75 12.65
C HIS A 98 5.83 -3.04 13.63
N PRO A 99 7.05 -3.36 13.15
CA PRO A 99 8.14 -3.87 13.99
C PRO A 99 8.96 -2.76 14.68
N VAL A 100 8.83 -1.50 14.25
CA VAL A 100 9.48 -0.32 14.84
C VAL A 100 8.46 0.81 15.02
N ALA A 101 8.91 1.91 15.62
CA ALA A 101 8.11 3.11 15.79
C ALA A 101 7.68 3.71 14.44
N MET A 102 6.47 4.27 14.41
CA MET A 102 5.88 4.83 13.18
C MET A 102 4.80 5.86 13.46
N PHE A 103 4.35 6.53 12.41
CA PHE A 103 3.04 7.17 12.37
C PHE A 103 2.34 6.84 11.05
N GLU A 104 1.01 6.92 11.07
CA GLU A 104 0.14 6.52 9.98
C GLU A 104 -0.54 7.75 9.34
N ALA A 105 -0.65 7.74 8.01
CA ALA A 105 -1.42 8.71 7.23
C ALA A 105 -2.29 8.01 6.19
N ASN A 106 -3.59 8.34 6.16
CA ASN A 106 -4.59 7.61 5.37
C ASN A 106 -5.14 8.52 4.28
N THR A 107 -5.17 7.99 3.06
CA THR A 107 -5.65 8.70 1.87
C THR A 107 -6.94 8.07 1.36
N PHE A 108 -7.84 8.91 0.84
CA PHE A 108 -9.22 8.54 0.48
C PHE A 108 -9.51 8.73 -1.01
N SER A 109 -8.57 9.27 -1.79
CA SER A 109 -8.69 9.41 -3.23
C SER A 109 -7.37 9.17 -3.95
N PRO A 110 -7.40 8.79 -5.24
CA PRO A 110 -6.20 8.66 -6.07
C PRO A 110 -5.33 9.93 -6.07
N HIS A 111 -5.97 11.10 -6.05
CA HIS A 111 -5.27 12.39 -5.97
C HIS A 111 -4.52 12.57 -4.64
N GLN A 112 -5.15 12.27 -3.49
CA GLN A 112 -4.47 12.33 -2.20
C GLN A 112 -3.30 11.35 -2.13
N THR A 113 -3.51 10.10 -2.59
CA THR A 113 -2.47 9.07 -2.62
C THR A 113 -1.29 9.50 -3.49
N GLY A 114 -1.54 9.96 -4.72
CA GLY A 114 -0.49 10.39 -5.64
C GLY A 114 0.27 11.64 -5.15
N ALA A 115 -0.44 12.61 -4.56
CA ALA A 115 0.17 13.81 -4.00
C ALA A 115 1.08 13.47 -2.80
N LEU A 116 0.56 12.72 -1.83
CA LEU A 116 1.34 12.32 -0.64
C LEU A 116 2.52 11.42 -1.02
N PHE A 117 2.32 10.46 -1.93
CA PHE A 117 3.39 9.60 -2.43
C PHE A 117 4.52 10.44 -3.05
N SER A 118 4.18 11.32 -3.98
CA SER A 118 5.18 12.14 -4.68
C SER A 118 5.92 13.06 -3.72
N TRP A 119 5.20 13.62 -2.73
CA TRP A 119 5.79 14.48 -1.72
C TRP A 119 6.73 13.71 -0.78
N LEU A 120 6.33 12.52 -0.29
CA LEU A 120 7.18 11.68 0.57
C LEU A 120 8.40 11.14 -0.17
N ALA A 121 8.30 10.85 -1.47
CA ALA A 121 9.43 10.40 -2.28
C ALA A 121 10.62 11.37 -2.21
N VAL A 122 10.34 12.68 -2.04
CA VAL A 122 11.37 13.72 -1.94
C VAL A 122 11.67 14.11 -0.48
N ASN A 123 10.65 14.18 0.39
CA ASN A 123 10.78 14.85 1.68
C ASN A 123 10.93 13.91 2.90
N ARG A 124 10.81 12.58 2.73
CA ARG A 124 10.81 11.63 3.86
C ARG A 124 12.15 11.50 4.59
N GLY A 125 13.23 12.04 4.05
CA GLY A 125 14.57 11.93 4.63
C GLY A 125 14.95 10.47 4.94
N PRO A 126 15.46 10.17 6.16
CA PRO A 126 15.88 8.82 6.54
C PRO A 126 14.70 7.84 6.73
N CYS A 127 13.48 8.34 6.97
CA CYS A 127 12.33 7.51 7.32
C CYS A 127 11.92 6.61 6.15
N SER A 128 11.71 5.31 6.40
CA SER A 128 11.12 4.37 5.44
C SER A 128 9.60 4.43 5.49
N VAL A 129 8.92 4.15 4.37
CA VAL A 129 7.45 4.19 4.31
C VAL A 129 6.91 2.87 3.76
N LEU A 130 6.06 2.19 4.53
CA LEU A 130 5.18 1.14 4.00
C LEU A 130 3.94 1.79 3.45
N ILE A 131 3.57 1.42 2.23
CA ILE A 131 2.40 1.94 1.53
C ILE A 131 1.60 0.73 1.09
N HIS A 132 0.38 0.58 1.59
CA HIS A 132 -0.48 -0.52 1.18
C HIS A 132 -1.91 -0.04 0.89
N PRO A 133 -2.61 -0.69 -0.05
CA PRO A 133 -4.05 -0.47 -0.20
C PRO A 133 -4.79 -1.06 1.01
N ASN A 134 -6.05 -0.67 1.16
CA ASN A 134 -6.99 -1.28 2.09
C ASN A 134 -8.09 -1.97 1.31
N THR A 135 -7.92 -3.28 1.16
CA THR A 135 -8.93 -4.17 0.60
C THR A 135 -9.66 -4.89 1.74
N ASP A 136 -10.20 -6.07 1.46
CA ASP A 136 -10.81 -6.94 2.49
C ASP A 136 -9.88 -8.03 3.01
N ASP A 137 -8.60 -7.99 2.61
CA ASP A 137 -7.59 -8.93 3.04
C ASP A 137 -6.37 -8.19 3.62
N PRO A 138 -6.39 -7.87 4.93
CA PRO A 138 -5.30 -7.16 5.58
C PRO A 138 -3.96 -7.88 5.45
N TYR A 139 -3.96 -9.22 5.44
CA TYR A 139 -2.73 -9.98 5.26
C TYR A 139 -2.14 -9.72 3.87
N LYS A 140 -2.96 -9.84 2.83
CA LYS A 140 -2.55 -9.56 1.45
C LYS A 140 -2.15 -8.10 1.23
N ASP A 141 -2.89 -7.17 1.82
CA ASP A 141 -2.61 -5.74 1.78
C ASP A 141 -1.19 -5.44 2.28
N HIS A 142 -0.81 -6.01 3.43
CA HIS A 142 0.48 -5.77 4.06
C HIS A 142 1.62 -6.64 3.51
N THR A 143 1.34 -7.57 2.59
CA THR A 143 2.34 -8.50 2.02
C THR A 143 2.47 -8.33 0.52
N GLU A 144 1.52 -8.85 -0.24
CA GLU A 144 1.55 -8.92 -1.71
C GLU A 144 1.29 -7.57 -2.38
N LEU A 145 0.45 -6.73 -1.77
CA LEU A 145 0.05 -5.43 -2.32
C LEU A 145 0.85 -4.25 -1.73
N ALA A 146 1.75 -4.55 -0.80
CA ALA A 146 2.58 -3.56 -0.15
C ALA A 146 3.67 -3.02 -1.10
N THR A 147 3.86 -1.71 -1.06
CA THR A 147 4.98 -1.00 -1.69
C THR A 147 5.81 -0.32 -0.61
N TRP A 148 7.11 -0.19 -0.83
CA TRP A 148 8.02 0.44 0.13
C TRP A 148 8.79 1.61 -0.49
N MET A 149 8.96 2.67 0.29
CA MET A 149 9.98 3.69 0.05
C MET A 149 11.12 3.54 1.06
N GLY A 150 12.35 3.46 0.57
CA GLY A 150 13.53 3.28 1.42
C GLY A 150 13.69 1.85 1.92
N ARG A 151 14.15 1.69 3.17
CA ARG A 151 14.42 0.38 3.77
C ARG A 151 13.12 -0.39 4.04
N VAL A 152 13.06 -1.63 3.60
CA VAL A 152 11.97 -2.57 3.91
C VAL A 152 12.12 -3.09 5.33
N TRP A 153 11.01 -3.22 6.06
CA TRP A 153 10.99 -3.82 7.39
C TRP A 153 10.24 -5.16 7.42
N PRO A 154 10.71 -6.15 8.19
CA PRO A 154 10.02 -7.44 8.35
C PRO A 154 8.79 -7.28 9.26
N LEU A 155 7.61 -7.11 8.65
CA LEU A 155 6.36 -6.95 9.38
C LEU A 155 5.96 -8.26 10.11
N ARG A 156 5.24 -8.14 11.23
CA ARG A 156 4.63 -9.27 11.95
C ARG A 156 3.31 -9.68 11.29
N THR A 157 3.36 -10.10 10.04
CA THR A 157 2.17 -10.30 9.18
C THR A 157 1.27 -11.45 9.63
N GLU A 158 1.80 -12.43 10.35
CA GLU A 158 1.04 -13.59 10.83
C GLU A 158 -0.22 -13.22 11.62
N MET A 159 -0.18 -12.11 12.36
CA MET A 159 -1.33 -11.63 13.13
C MET A 159 -2.46 -11.06 12.27
N LEU A 160 -2.19 -10.78 11.00
CA LEU A 160 -3.15 -10.27 10.02
C LEU A 160 -3.86 -11.39 9.26
N ARG A 161 -3.40 -12.64 9.38
CA ARG A 161 -4.03 -13.78 8.71
C ARG A 161 -5.50 -13.91 9.18
N PRO A 162 -6.44 -14.20 8.26
CA PRO A 162 -7.82 -14.49 8.64
C PRO A 162 -7.86 -15.62 9.68
N ARG A 163 -8.72 -15.48 10.72
CA ARG A 163 -8.84 -16.49 11.79
C ARG A 163 -9.47 -17.84 11.35
N THR A 164 -9.60 -18.10 10.07
CA THR A 164 -10.27 -19.29 9.50
C THR A 164 -9.34 -20.46 9.15
N ALA A 165 -8.12 -20.51 9.69
CA ALA A 165 -7.21 -21.66 9.56
C ALA A 165 -6.82 -22.33 10.89
N ALA A 166 -7.40 -21.91 12.03
CA ALA A 166 -7.02 -22.41 13.35
C ALA A 166 -7.86 -23.60 13.88
N VAL A 167 -8.87 -24.07 13.14
CA VAL A 167 -9.80 -25.14 13.62
C VAL A 167 -9.55 -26.50 12.95
N ALA A 168 -8.74 -26.58 11.88
CA ALA A 168 -8.50 -27.85 11.18
C ALA A 168 -7.31 -28.67 11.73
N ALA A 169 -6.52 -28.14 12.67
CA ALA A 169 -5.27 -28.77 13.13
C ALA A 169 -5.33 -29.37 14.55
N SER A 170 -6.50 -29.45 15.20
CA SER A 170 -6.61 -29.95 16.58
C SER A 170 -7.72 -30.98 16.78
N ALA A 171 -7.90 -31.91 15.85
CA ALA A 171 -8.63 -33.15 16.14
C ALA A 171 -7.61 -34.23 16.56
N PRO A 172 -7.57 -34.65 17.84
CA PRO A 172 -6.73 -35.77 18.25
C PRO A 172 -7.29 -37.06 17.65
N SER A 173 -6.44 -37.82 16.95
CA SER A 173 -6.72 -39.19 16.51
C SER A 173 -6.81 -40.08 17.76
N THR A 174 -8.03 -40.43 18.17
CA THR A 174 -8.25 -41.57 19.05
C THR A 174 -8.56 -42.79 18.20
N ALA A 175 -7.52 -43.53 17.82
CA ALA A 175 -7.66 -44.94 17.46
C ALA A 175 -7.20 -45.76 18.68
N VAL A 176 -8.17 -46.21 19.49
CA VAL A 176 -7.93 -47.28 20.46
C VAL A 176 -8.09 -48.60 19.71
N SER A 177 -7.02 -49.38 19.69
CA SER A 177 -6.98 -50.77 19.28
C SER A 177 -7.55 -51.66 20.39
N ALA A 178 -8.54 -52.49 20.06
CA ALA A 178 -8.80 -53.82 20.63
C ALA A 178 -9.83 -54.55 19.75
#